data_AF-A0A9D8IYB3-F1
#
_entry.id   AF-A0A9D8IYB3-F1
#
_cell.length_a   1.000
_cell.length_b   1.000
_cell.length_c   1.000
_cell.angle_alpha   90.00
_cell.angle_beta   90.00
_cell.angle_gamma   90.00
#
_symmetry.space_group_name_H-M   'P 1'
#
loop_
_entity.id
_entity.type
_entity.pdbx_description
1 polymer ?
#
loop_
_entity_poly.entity_id
_entity_poly.type
_entity_poly.pdbx_seq_one_letter_code
_entity_poly.pdbx_strand_id
1 'polypeptide(L)'
;METPAKRTLSIDLGRLERSGIFTPESRNYQLAEELRVIKRRLLINAAGLGDMPIEHGNLIMVTSSTPGEGKTFIASNLAISIEMEIDHTVLLVDADAARAGTSHVFGVESELGLSDLLMRSDLDVSDVLINTDIDDLAILPAGSRTAGLNEQLASKKMNRLMKELCTRYEDRIIVLDSPPLLATTEASVLARLAGQIVVVAASGQTTNSDLISALEQLDLSKVAGIVLNKSEDQVETAYYGSYYGSGARS
;
A
#
# COMPACT_ATOMS: atom_id res chain seq x y z
N MET A 1 -0.52 -13.38 -33.44
CA MET A 1 -0.77 -13.88 -32.07
C MET A 1 -1.51 -12.76 -31.37
N GLU A 2 -2.82 -12.86 -31.25
CA GLU A 2 -3.62 -11.90 -30.48
C GLU A 2 -3.24 -12.07 -29.01
N THR A 3 -2.74 -11.02 -28.39
CA THR A 3 -2.61 -10.95 -26.93
C THR A 3 -4.01 -11.18 -26.36
N PRO A 4 -4.24 -12.18 -25.49
CA PRO A 4 -5.56 -12.34 -24.88
C PRO A 4 -5.93 -11.03 -24.21
N ALA A 5 -7.12 -10.51 -24.50
CA ALA A 5 -7.60 -9.24 -23.95
C ALA A 5 -7.50 -9.34 -22.42
N LYS A 6 -6.56 -8.58 -21.83
CA LYS A 6 -6.41 -8.50 -20.38
C LYS A 6 -7.76 -8.04 -19.83
N ARG A 7 -8.37 -8.90 -19.01
CA ARG A 7 -9.69 -8.68 -18.45
C ARG A 7 -9.61 -7.51 -17.48
N THR A 8 -10.14 -6.36 -17.86
CA THR A 8 -10.29 -5.22 -16.95
C THR A 8 -11.40 -5.55 -15.94
N LEU A 9 -11.09 -5.43 -14.66
CA LEU A 9 -12.05 -5.54 -13.58
C LEU A 9 -12.80 -4.22 -13.45
N SER A 10 -14.13 -4.28 -13.48
CA SER A 10 -14.95 -3.11 -13.16
C SER A 10 -15.12 -3.00 -11.66
N ILE A 11 -14.68 -1.88 -11.09
CA ILE A 11 -14.69 -1.62 -9.66
C ILE A 11 -16.04 -1.02 -9.26
N ASP A 12 -16.68 -1.61 -8.24
CA ASP A 12 -17.86 -1.03 -7.62
C ASP A 12 -17.45 0.19 -6.78
N LEU A 13 -17.42 1.36 -7.42
CA LEU A 13 -17.09 2.64 -6.78
C LEU A 13 -18.00 2.93 -5.58
N GLY A 14 -19.28 2.57 -5.66
CA GLY A 14 -20.22 2.75 -4.55
C GLY A 14 -19.87 1.86 -3.34
N ARG A 15 -19.28 0.68 -3.56
CA ARG A 15 -18.74 -0.17 -2.49
C ARG A 15 -17.48 0.41 -1.88
N LEU A 16 -16.58 0.97 -2.69
CA LEU A 16 -15.38 1.66 -2.19
C LEU A 16 -15.79 2.83 -1.29
N GLU A 17 -16.70 3.69 -1.75
CA GLU A 17 -17.19 4.85 -0.98
C GLU A 17 -17.85 4.43 0.34
N ARG A 18 -18.69 3.38 0.32
CA ARG A 18 -19.30 2.82 1.56
C ARG A 18 -18.27 2.25 2.54
N SER A 19 -17.10 1.87 2.04
CA SER A 19 -15.97 1.40 2.85
C SER A 19 -15.04 2.55 3.28
N GLY A 20 -15.43 3.80 2.98
CA GLY A 20 -14.67 5.02 3.26
C GLY A 20 -13.46 5.23 2.36
N ILE A 21 -13.32 4.43 1.29
CA ILE A 21 -12.27 4.60 0.30
C ILE A 21 -12.74 5.66 -0.68
N PHE A 22 -11.99 6.76 -0.79
CA PHE A 22 -12.33 7.79 -1.75
C PHE A 22 -12.03 7.29 -3.16
N THR A 23 -12.84 7.69 -4.11
CA THR A 23 -12.63 7.43 -5.53
C THR A 23 -12.23 8.74 -6.22
N PRO A 24 -11.68 8.69 -7.44
CA PRO A 24 -11.38 9.90 -8.21
C PRO A 24 -12.60 10.81 -8.42
N GLU A 25 -13.81 10.23 -8.41
CA GLU A 25 -15.09 10.95 -8.56
C GLU A 25 -15.65 11.47 -7.23
N SER A 26 -15.14 11.00 -6.09
CA SER A 26 -15.65 11.37 -4.77
C SER A 26 -15.38 12.86 -4.48
N ARG A 27 -16.41 13.56 -3.98
CA ARG A 27 -16.29 14.97 -3.54
C ARG A 27 -15.57 15.15 -2.21
N ASN A 28 -15.25 14.07 -1.50
CA ASN A 28 -14.72 14.11 -0.14
C ASN A 28 -13.19 13.99 -0.13
N TYR A 29 -12.51 15.02 -0.65
CA TYR A 29 -11.05 15.09 -0.73
C TYR A 29 -10.33 15.14 0.63
N GLN A 30 -11.05 15.21 1.75
CA GLN A 30 -10.45 15.39 3.07
C GLN A 30 -9.42 14.29 3.40
N LEU A 31 -9.72 13.02 3.11
CA LEU A 31 -8.76 11.94 3.35
C LEU A 31 -7.54 12.02 2.42
N ALA A 32 -7.71 12.45 1.17
CA ALA A 32 -6.59 12.68 0.25
C ALA A 32 -5.69 13.83 0.74
N GLU A 33 -6.28 14.88 1.33
CA GLU A 33 -5.56 15.98 1.98
C GLU A 33 -4.79 15.50 3.22
N GLU A 34 -5.39 14.64 4.04
CA GLU A 34 -4.77 14.06 5.22
C GLU A 34 -3.59 13.14 4.86
N LEU A 35 -3.73 12.35 3.79
CA LEU A 35 -2.65 11.49 3.27
C LEU A 35 -1.58 12.26 2.49
N ARG A 36 -1.82 13.51 2.10
CA ARG A 36 -0.90 14.30 1.26
C ARG A 36 0.51 14.38 1.82
N VAL A 37 0.64 14.57 3.14
CA VAL A 37 1.96 14.75 3.78
C VAL A 37 2.79 13.47 3.66
N ILE A 38 2.21 12.32 4.01
CA ILE A 38 2.90 11.03 3.89
C ILE A 38 3.14 10.67 2.42
N LYS A 39 2.15 10.89 1.54
CA LYS A 39 2.27 10.65 0.10
C LYS A 39 3.43 11.40 -0.53
N ARG A 40 3.55 12.71 -0.29
CA ARG A 40 4.65 13.51 -0.85
C ARG A 40 6.02 12.99 -0.44
N ARG A 41 6.19 12.64 0.84
CA ARG A 41 7.43 12.04 1.32
C ARG A 41 7.74 10.73 0.59
N LEU A 42 6.73 9.87 0.43
CA LEU A 42 6.88 8.58 -0.26
C LEU A 42 7.30 8.77 -1.73
N LEU A 43 6.68 9.70 -2.46
CA LEU A 43 7.00 9.95 -3.87
C LEU A 43 8.38 10.59 -4.06
N ILE A 44 8.77 11.55 -3.21
CA ILE A 44 10.13 12.15 -3.24
C ILE A 44 11.20 11.06 -3.06
N ASN A 45 10.98 10.17 -2.09
CA ASN A 45 11.88 9.05 -1.83
C ASN A 45 11.90 8.04 -3.00
N ALA A 46 10.74 7.73 -3.58
CA ALA A 46 10.63 6.84 -4.74
C ALA A 46 11.35 7.38 -5.98
N ALA A 47 11.28 8.69 -6.20
CA ALA A 47 11.99 9.39 -7.28
C ALA A 47 13.50 9.56 -7.03
N GLY A 48 14.02 9.14 -5.87
CA GLY A 48 15.43 9.33 -5.50
C GLY A 48 15.81 10.79 -5.25
N LEU A 49 14.82 11.66 -4.97
CA LEU A 49 15.01 13.10 -4.73
C LEU A 49 15.15 13.44 -3.24
N GLY A 50 15.16 12.44 -2.36
CA GLY A 50 15.42 12.59 -0.93
C GLY A 50 16.91 12.75 -0.60
N ASP A 51 17.22 12.90 0.68
CA ASP A 51 18.61 13.11 1.17
C ASP A 51 19.57 11.98 0.77
N MET A 52 19.06 10.74 0.72
CA MET A 52 19.79 9.56 0.26
C MET A 52 18.89 8.69 -0.63
N PRO A 53 19.42 8.11 -1.72
CA PRO A 53 18.68 7.14 -2.53
C PRO A 53 18.25 5.93 -1.70
N ILE A 54 16.98 5.54 -1.83
CA ILE A 54 16.42 4.35 -1.18
C ILE A 54 16.36 3.21 -2.19
N GLU A 55 17.03 2.09 -1.90
CA GLU A 55 16.88 0.88 -2.70
C GLU A 55 15.41 0.43 -2.68
N HIS A 56 14.83 0.21 -3.87
CA HIS A 56 13.40 -0.06 -4.05
C HIS A 56 12.51 1.02 -3.43
N GLY A 57 12.89 2.31 -3.55
CA GLY A 57 12.10 3.42 -3.02
C GLY A 57 10.64 3.44 -3.50
N ASN A 58 10.34 2.92 -4.69
CA ASN A 58 8.97 2.78 -5.20
C ASN A 58 8.17 1.60 -4.60
N LEU A 59 8.77 0.76 -3.76
CA LEU A 59 8.11 -0.33 -3.03
C LEU A 59 7.75 0.08 -1.62
N ILE A 60 6.48 0.40 -1.42
CA ILE A 60 5.91 0.93 -0.19
C ILE A 60 5.10 -0.17 0.49
N MET A 61 5.49 -0.56 1.69
CA MET A 61 4.73 -1.49 2.52
C MET A 61 3.83 -0.71 3.48
N VAL A 62 2.55 -1.07 3.54
CA VAL A 62 1.62 -0.60 4.55
C VAL A 62 1.33 -1.75 5.49
N THR A 63 1.55 -1.53 6.78
CA THR A 63 1.39 -2.55 7.82
C THR A 63 0.82 -1.93 9.09
N SER A 64 0.61 -2.75 10.11
CA SER A 64 0.12 -2.30 11.41
C SER A 64 0.67 -3.20 12.50
N SER A 65 0.54 -2.81 13.76
CA SER A 65 0.99 -3.62 14.90
C SER A 65 0.11 -4.85 15.04
N THR A 66 -1.21 -4.66 15.04
CA THR A 66 -2.20 -5.69 15.33
C THR A 66 -3.34 -5.71 14.29
N PRO A 67 -4.07 -6.83 14.18
CA PRO A 67 -5.24 -6.92 13.33
C PRO A 67 -6.30 -5.82 13.55
N GLY A 68 -6.82 -5.25 12.47
CA GLY A 68 -8.00 -4.38 12.51
C GLY A 68 -7.70 -2.89 12.68
N GLU A 69 -6.44 -2.47 12.63
CA GLU A 69 -6.03 -1.06 12.74
C GLU A 69 -6.29 -0.25 11.45
N GLY A 70 -6.62 -0.94 10.35
CA GLY A 70 -7.03 -0.32 9.08
C GLY A 70 -5.92 -0.17 8.04
N LYS A 71 -4.87 -0.99 8.11
CA LYS A 71 -3.82 -1.08 7.09
C LYS A 71 -4.34 -1.18 5.64
N THR A 72 -5.32 -2.05 5.37
CA THR A 72 -5.91 -2.21 4.03
C THR A 72 -6.63 -0.95 3.57
N PHE A 73 -7.32 -0.27 4.49
CA PHE A 73 -7.99 0.99 4.23
C PHE A 73 -6.99 2.09 3.86
N ILE A 74 -5.91 2.22 4.63
CA ILE A 74 -4.84 3.19 4.34
C ILE A 74 -4.10 2.83 3.04
N ALA A 75 -3.79 1.55 2.81
CA ALA A 75 -3.13 1.09 1.59
C ALA A 75 -3.97 1.39 0.34
N SER A 76 -5.27 1.12 0.40
CA SER A 76 -6.19 1.38 -0.72
C SER A 76 -6.32 2.87 -1.02
N ASN A 77 -6.55 3.69 0.01
CA ASN A 77 -6.66 5.14 -0.17
C ASN A 77 -5.33 5.79 -0.59
N LEU A 78 -4.20 5.28 -0.08
CA LEU A 78 -2.89 5.76 -0.51
C LEU A 78 -2.63 5.41 -1.97
N ALA A 79 -2.98 4.19 -2.41
CA ALA A 79 -2.87 3.78 -3.80
C ALA A 79 -3.69 4.68 -4.74
N ILE A 80 -4.97 4.91 -4.43
CA ILE A 80 -5.81 5.83 -5.23
C ILE A 80 -5.27 7.26 -5.16
N SER A 81 -4.77 7.72 -4.00
CA SER A 81 -4.18 9.07 -3.90
C SER A 81 -2.96 9.27 -4.78
N ILE A 82 -2.17 8.22 -4.98
CA ILE A 82 -0.96 8.26 -5.81
C ILE A 82 -1.32 8.13 -7.28
N GLU A 83 -2.31 7.30 -7.62
CA GLU A 83 -2.82 7.16 -8.98
C GLU A 83 -3.30 8.50 -9.54
N MET A 84 -3.95 9.32 -8.72
CA MET A 84 -4.38 10.67 -9.13
C MET A 84 -3.22 11.67 -9.37
N GLU A 85 -1.97 11.31 -9.08
CA GLU A 85 -0.81 12.15 -9.40
C GLU A 85 -0.37 11.93 -10.85
N ILE A 86 0.04 13.00 -11.51
CA ILE A 86 0.50 12.94 -12.90
C ILE A 86 1.77 12.09 -13.00
N ASP A 87 1.92 11.35 -14.09
CA ASP A 87 3.10 10.53 -14.42
C ASP A 87 3.40 9.40 -13.41
N HIS A 88 2.38 8.91 -12.70
CA HIS A 88 2.52 7.76 -11.81
C HIS A 88 1.51 6.67 -12.15
N THR A 89 1.98 5.43 -12.21
CA THR A 89 1.10 4.25 -12.20
C THR A 89 1.18 3.55 -10.87
N VAL A 90 0.11 2.88 -10.46
CA VAL A 90 0.05 2.20 -9.16
C VAL A 90 -0.23 0.72 -9.31
N LEU A 91 0.60 -0.09 -8.65
CA LEU A 91 0.33 -1.50 -8.41
C LEU A 91 0.00 -1.71 -6.93
N LEU A 92 -1.26 -1.99 -6.64
CA LEU A 92 -1.70 -2.39 -5.31
C LEU A 92 -1.60 -3.90 -5.16
N VAL A 93 -0.73 -4.36 -4.26
CA VAL A 93 -0.48 -5.78 -4.01
C VAL A 93 -1.13 -6.20 -2.70
N ASP A 94 -1.96 -7.23 -2.76
CA ASP A 94 -2.48 -7.90 -1.58
C ASP A 94 -1.45 -8.93 -1.09
N ALA A 95 -0.64 -8.56 -0.11
CA ALA A 95 0.41 -9.41 0.45
C ALA A 95 -0.03 -10.12 1.74
N ASP A 96 -1.32 -10.02 2.11
CA ASP A 96 -1.92 -10.67 3.28
C ASP A 96 -2.84 -11.81 2.85
N ALA A 97 -2.27 -12.90 2.33
CA ALA A 97 -3.05 -14.05 1.84
C ALA A 97 -3.96 -14.71 2.89
N ALA A 98 -3.68 -14.51 4.18
CA ALA A 98 -4.53 -15.00 5.26
C ALA A 98 -5.88 -14.28 5.30
N ARG A 99 -5.93 -13.00 4.90
CA ARG A 99 -7.14 -12.16 4.97
C ARG A 99 -7.64 -11.65 3.62
N ALA A 100 -6.77 -11.56 2.61
CA ALA A 100 -7.05 -11.05 1.28
C ALA A 100 -7.82 -9.72 1.30
N GLY A 101 -7.39 -8.78 2.14
CA GLY A 101 -8.13 -7.57 2.47
C GLY A 101 -8.40 -6.70 1.25
N THR A 102 -7.35 -6.35 0.51
CA THR A 102 -7.44 -5.61 -0.74
C THR A 102 -8.32 -6.32 -1.75
N SER A 103 -8.11 -7.63 -1.95
CA SER A 103 -8.88 -8.40 -2.93
C SER A 103 -10.39 -8.34 -2.61
N HIS A 104 -10.75 -8.46 -1.34
CA HIS A 104 -12.14 -8.31 -0.90
C HIS A 104 -12.67 -6.90 -1.13
N VAL A 105 -11.90 -5.86 -0.78
CA VAL A 105 -12.30 -4.45 -0.93
C VAL A 105 -12.62 -4.10 -2.39
N PHE A 106 -11.75 -4.49 -3.32
CA PHE A 106 -11.89 -4.18 -4.74
C PHE A 106 -12.75 -5.19 -5.52
N GLY A 107 -13.32 -6.20 -4.85
CA GLY A 107 -14.18 -7.20 -5.50
C GLY A 107 -13.42 -8.13 -6.45
N VAL A 108 -12.14 -8.37 -6.17
CA VAL A 108 -11.33 -9.32 -6.93
C VAL A 108 -11.73 -10.74 -6.56
N GLU A 109 -12.18 -11.50 -7.56
CA GLU A 109 -12.53 -12.93 -7.44
C GLU A 109 -11.46 -13.87 -8.01
N SER A 110 -10.29 -13.35 -8.42
CA SER A 110 -9.23 -14.14 -9.05
C SER A 110 -8.63 -15.17 -8.09
N GLU A 111 -8.47 -16.40 -8.57
CA GLU A 111 -7.78 -17.48 -7.86
C GLU A 111 -6.25 -17.38 -7.96
N LEU A 112 -5.73 -16.63 -8.95
CA LEU A 112 -4.29 -16.46 -9.16
C LEU A 112 -3.80 -15.11 -8.64
N GLY A 113 -2.65 -15.12 -7.97
CA GLY A 113 -2.01 -13.92 -7.44
C GLY A 113 -0.57 -14.13 -6.99
N LEU A 114 -0.15 -13.34 -6.00
CA LEU A 114 1.20 -13.33 -5.46
C LEU A 114 1.67 -14.72 -5.00
N SER A 115 0.81 -15.44 -4.28
CA SER A 115 1.14 -16.79 -3.77
C SER A 115 1.41 -17.76 -4.93
N ASP A 116 0.59 -17.72 -5.97
CA ASP A 116 0.72 -18.58 -7.15
C ASP A 116 2.00 -18.26 -7.94
N LEU A 117 2.36 -16.98 -8.10
CA LEU A 117 3.63 -16.58 -8.70
C LEU A 117 4.83 -17.18 -7.98
N LEU A 118 4.78 -17.31 -6.65
CA LEU A 118 5.85 -17.89 -5.87
C LEU A 118 5.90 -19.42 -6.01
N MET A 119 4.75 -20.08 -6.16
CA MET A 119 4.69 -21.54 -6.22
C MET A 119 4.89 -22.11 -7.62
N ARG A 120 4.41 -21.40 -8.64
CA ARG A 120 4.38 -21.85 -10.03
C ARG A 120 5.50 -21.20 -10.82
N SER A 121 6.21 -21.98 -11.63
CA SER A 121 7.29 -21.49 -12.49
C SER A 121 6.83 -21.13 -13.90
N ASP A 122 5.61 -21.53 -14.25
CA ASP A 122 4.94 -21.31 -15.53
C ASP A 122 4.16 -19.99 -15.60
N LEU A 123 4.00 -19.27 -14.48
CA LEU A 123 3.30 -17.98 -14.42
C LEU A 123 4.28 -16.81 -14.53
N ASP A 124 3.96 -15.84 -15.38
CA ASP A 124 4.57 -14.51 -15.40
C ASP A 124 3.73 -13.53 -14.58
N VAL A 125 4.35 -12.43 -14.11
CA VAL A 125 3.63 -11.34 -13.43
C VAL A 125 2.44 -10.86 -14.25
N SER A 126 2.60 -10.74 -15.56
CA SER A 126 1.55 -10.26 -16.46
C SER A 126 0.31 -11.16 -16.55
N ASP A 127 0.40 -12.42 -16.15
CA ASP A 127 -0.70 -13.39 -16.15
C ASP A 127 -1.64 -13.21 -14.95
N VAL A 128 -1.15 -12.60 -13.87
CA VAL A 128 -1.90 -12.47 -12.60
C VAL A 128 -2.25 -11.03 -12.25
N LEU A 129 -1.71 -10.05 -12.98
CA LEU A 129 -2.08 -8.65 -12.82
C LEU A 129 -3.50 -8.40 -13.32
N ILE A 130 -4.30 -7.75 -12.49
CA ILE A 130 -5.66 -7.33 -12.81
C ILE A 130 -5.66 -5.83 -13.06
N ASN A 131 -5.92 -5.42 -14.30
CA ASN A 131 -6.18 -4.01 -14.60
C ASN A 131 -7.57 -3.65 -14.09
N THR A 132 -7.73 -2.43 -13.60
CA THR A 132 -9.04 -1.92 -13.14
C THR A 132 -9.59 -0.87 -14.11
N ASP A 133 -10.85 -0.48 -13.93
CA ASP A 133 -11.47 0.68 -14.59
C ASP A 133 -11.19 2.02 -13.86
N ILE A 134 -10.39 1.99 -12.79
CA ILE A 134 -9.67 3.15 -12.28
C ILE A 134 -8.39 3.28 -13.10
N ASP A 135 -8.21 4.43 -13.74
CA ASP A 135 -7.05 4.72 -14.58
C ASP A 135 -5.75 4.46 -13.81
N ASP A 136 -4.71 3.99 -14.49
CA ASP A 136 -3.36 3.77 -13.94
C ASP A 136 -3.24 2.90 -12.66
N LEU A 137 -4.34 2.25 -12.22
CA LEU A 137 -4.38 1.33 -11.09
C LEU A 137 -4.51 -0.12 -11.55
N ALA A 138 -3.52 -0.92 -11.17
CA ALA A 138 -3.56 -2.38 -11.29
C ALA A 138 -3.49 -3.04 -9.91
N ILE A 139 -4.07 -4.23 -9.79
CA ILE A 139 -4.09 -5.03 -8.57
C ILE A 139 -3.33 -6.34 -8.81
N LEU A 140 -2.43 -6.69 -7.89
CA LEU A 140 -1.90 -8.04 -7.76
C LEU A 140 -2.61 -8.72 -6.57
N PRO A 141 -3.52 -9.68 -6.82
CA PRO A 141 -4.25 -10.36 -5.75
C PRO A 141 -3.31 -11.20 -4.88
N ALA A 142 -3.78 -11.63 -3.71
CA ALA A 142 -2.99 -12.50 -2.85
C ALA A 142 -2.79 -13.90 -3.43
N GLY A 143 -3.76 -14.35 -4.23
CA GLY A 143 -3.78 -15.68 -4.85
C GLY A 143 -4.23 -16.78 -3.90
N SER A 144 -3.94 -18.02 -4.27
CA SER A 144 -4.37 -19.21 -3.54
C SER A 144 -3.86 -19.27 -2.10
N ARG A 145 -4.73 -19.65 -1.16
CA ARG A 145 -4.32 -19.96 0.22
C ARG A 145 -3.57 -21.29 0.23
N THR A 146 -2.28 -21.23 0.51
CA THR A 146 -1.40 -22.39 0.42
C THR A 146 -0.50 -22.52 1.65
N ALA A 147 -0.28 -23.74 2.13
CA ALA A 147 0.67 -24.01 3.20
C ALA A 147 2.11 -23.65 2.78
N GLY A 148 2.93 -23.21 3.74
CA GLY A 148 4.34 -22.90 3.49
C GLY A 148 4.62 -21.54 2.82
N LEU A 149 3.67 -20.59 2.90
CA LEU A 149 3.83 -19.25 2.34
C LEU A 149 5.03 -18.52 2.96
N ASN A 150 5.32 -18.77 4.24
CA ASN A 150 6.38 -18.09 4.99
C ASN A 150 7.76 -18.40 4.40
N GLU A 151 8.02 -19.66 4.06
CA GLU A 151 9.25 -20.09 3.40
C GLU A 151 9.36 -19.49 1.99
N GLN A 152 8.24 -19.37 1.27
CA GLN A 152 8.21 -18.78 -0.06
C GLN A 152 8.47 -17.27 -0.04
N LEU A 153 7.92 -16.55 0.93
CA LEU A 153 8.16 -15.11 1.12
C LEU A 153 9.62 -14.82 1.48
N ALA A 154 10.26 -15.71 2.25
CA ALA A 154 11.68 -15.59 2.58
C ALA A 154 12.63 -16.05 1.46
N SER A 155 12.10 -16.53 0.34
CA SER A 155 12.89 -17.17 -0.71
C SER A 155 13.65 -16.17 -1.61
N LYS A 156 14.65 -16.66 -2.33
CA LYS A 156 15.29 -15.93 -3.44
C LYS A 156 14.31 -15.63 -4.58
N LYS A 157 13.20 -16.38 -4.69
CA LYS A 157 12.19 -16.14 -5.72
C LYS A 157 11.38 -14.89 -5.38
N MET A 158 10.98 -14.70 -4.12
CA MET A 158 10.30 -13.48 -3.68
C MET A 158 11.18 -12.24 -3.85
N ASN A 159 12.46 -12.31 -3.50
CA ASN A 159 13.41 -11.21 -3.73
C ASN A 159 13.49 -10.82 -5.22
N ARG A 160 13.56 -11.80 -6.11
CA ARG A 160 13.58 -11.57 -7.56
C ARG A 160 12.26 -10.99 -8.06
N LEU A 161 11.13 -11.50 -7.57
CA LEU A 161 9.81 -11.00 -7.92
C LEU A 161 9.64 -9.54 -7.50
N MET A 162 9.96 -9.18 -6.25
CA MET A 162 9.87 -7.79 -5.79
C MET A 162 10.79 -6.88 -6.62
N LYS A 163 12.03 -7.31 -6.87
CA LYS A 163 12.94 -6.56 -7.75
C LYS A 163 12.37 -6.37 -9.15
N GLU A 164 11.81 -7.43 -9.73
CA GLU A 164 11.15 -7.35 -11.04
C GLU A 164 10.02 -6.33 -11.00
N LEU A 165 9.09 -6.41 -10.04
CA LEU A 165 8.00 -5.44 -9.89
C LEU A 165 8.52 -4.01 -9.83
N CYS A 166 9.56 -3.74 -9.02
CA CYS A 166 10.14 -2.41 -8.84
C CYS A 166 10.78 -1.85 -10.11
N THR A 167 11.30 -2.70 -10.99
CA THR A 167 12.05 -2.28 -12.20
C THR A 167 11.29 -2.43 -13.51
N ARG A 168 10.11 -3.07 -13.48
CA ARG A 168 9.37 -3.39 -14.71
C ARG A 168 8.79 -2.16 -15.40
N TYR A 169 8.48 -1.12 -14.63
CA TYR A 169 7.90 0.14 -15.10
C TYR A 169 8.52 1.29 -14.29
N GLU A 170 9.06 2.30 -14.98
CA GLU A 170 9.83 3.39 -14.36
C GLU A 170 8.94 4.32 -13.51
N ASP A 171 7.69 4.51 -13.91
CA ASP A 171 6.67 5.36 -13.31
C ASP A 171 5.83 4.66 -12.24
N ARG A 172 6.11 3.38 -11.94
CA ARG A 172 5.25 2.56 -11.10
C ARG A 172 5.61 2.67 -9.63
N ILE A 173 4.62 3.03 -8.83
CA ILE A 173 4.60 2.90 -7.38
C ILE A 173 3.89 1.59 -6.99
N ILE A 174 4.50 0.84 -6.09
CA ILE A 174 3.97 -0.43 -5.60
C ILE A 174 3.58 -0.25 -4.14
N VAL A 175 2.30 -0.50 -3.84
CA VAL A 175 1.77 -0.45 -2.47
C VAL A 175 1.45 -1.87 -2.02
N LEU A 176 2.16 -2.39 -1.03
CA LEU A 176 1.90 -3.69 -0.42
C LEU A 176 0.95 -3.53 0.77
N ASP A 177 -0.28 -4.05 0.68
CA ASP A 177 -1.11 -4.31 1.88
C ASP A 177 -0.60 -5.60 2.53
N SER A 178 0.12 -5.46 3.64
CA SER A 178 0.79 -6.57 4.31
C SER A 178 0.06 -7.02 5.57
N PRO A 179 0.35 -8.21 6.12
CA PRO A 179 -0.17 -8.62 7.43
C PRO A 179 0.31 -7.70 8.58
N PRO A 180 -0.29 -7.79 9.78
CA PRO A 180 0.20 -7.09 10.96
C PRO A 180 1.50 -7.72 11.51
N LEU A 181 2.39 -6.86 12.02
CA LEU A 181 3.74 -7.24 12.49
C LEU A 181 3.75 -8.14 13.72
N LEU A 182 2.83 -7.94 14.67
CA LEU A 182 2.77 -8.76 15.88
C LEU A 182 1.95 -10.05 15.68
N ALA A 183 1.28 -10.20 14.54
CA ALA A 183 0.41 -11.35 14.27
C ALA A 183 1.09 -12.45 13.46
N THR A 184 2.06 -12.09 12.61
CA THR A 184 2.64 -13.02 11.62
C THR A 184 4.12 -12.73 11.40
N THR A 185 4.89 -13.75 11.04
CA THR A 185 6.31 -13.61 10.67
C THR A 185 6.51 -13.04 9.26
N GLU A 186 5.48 -13.18 8.42
CA GLU A 186 5.42 -12.82 7.02
C GLU A 186 5.58 -11.30 6.83
N ALA A 187 4.96 -10.51 7.71
CA ALA A 187 5.10 -9.07 7.73
C ALA A 187 6.57 -8.64 7.85
N SER A 188 7.32 -9.21 8.80
CA SER A 188 8.72 -8.83 9.03
C SER A 188 9.64 -9.27 7.88
N VAL A 189 9.30 -10.34 7.16
CA VAL A 189 10.00 -10.73 5.93
C VAL A 189 9.74 -9.72 4.81
N LEU A 190 8.48 -9.33 4.58
CA LEU A 190 8.10 -8.31 3.59
C LEU A 190 8.73 -6.96 3.89
N ALA A 191 8.81 -6.57 5.17
CA ALA A 191 9.42 -5.31 5.61
C ALA A 191 10.89 -5.19 5.20
N ARG A 192 11.62 -6.31 5.16
CA ARG A 192 13.02 -6.31 4.72
C ARG A 192 13.15 -6.03 3.21
N LEU A 193 12.15 -6.41 2.43
CA LEU A 193 12.12 -6.24 0.97
C LEU A 193 11.68 -4.84 0.56
N ALA A 194 10.77 -4.24 1.33
CA ALA A 194 10.27 -2.89 1.09
C ALA A 194 11.40 -1.86 1.14
N GLY A 195 11.31 -0.83 0.30
CA GLY A 195 12.17 0.35 0.41
C GLY A 195 11.62 1.32 1.44
N GLN A 196 10.29 1.44 1.53
CA GLN A 196 9.60 2.35 2.44
C GLN A 196 8.49 1.63 3.20
N ILE A 197 8.27 2.00 4.46
CA ILE A 197 7.27 1.40 5.34
C ILE A 197 6.40 2.49 5.96
N VAL A 198 5.08 2.31 5.84
CA VAL A 198 4.06 3.09 6.56
C VAL A 198 3.43 2.18 7.61
N VAL A 199 3.51 2.59 8.87
CA VAL A 199 2.89 1.85 9.98
C VAL A 199 1.57 2.52 10.33
N VAL A 200 0.48 1.75 10.37
CA VAL A 200 -0.85 2.22 10.74
C VAL A 200 -1.11 1.91 12.20
N ALA A 201 -1.53 2.91 12.96
CA ALA A 201 -2.01 2.77 14.33
C ALA A 201 -3.46 3.24 14.38
N ALA A 202 -4.34 2.54 15.09
CA ALA A 202 -5.73 2.96 15.28
C ALA A 202 -5.89 3.73 16.58
N SER A 203 -6.48 4.92 16.48
CA SER A 203 -6.83 5.75 17.64
C SER A 203 -7.76 5.01 18.59
N GLY A 204 -7.49 5.11 19.89
CA GLY A 204 -8.24 4.43 20.94
C GLY A 204 -8.11 2.89 20.96
N GLN A 205 -7.35 2.29 20.03
CA GLN A 205 -7.20 0.83 19.92
C GLN A 205 -5.74 0.38 20.06
N THR A 206 -4.81 1.00 19.33
CA THR A 206 -3.39 0.62 19.35
C THR A 206 -2.74 1.12 20.63
N THR A 207 -2.13 0.22 21.40
CA THR A 207 -1.38 0.59 22.60
C THR A 207 0.02 1.08 22.24
N ASN A 208 0.61 1.94 23.07
CA ASN A 208 2.01 2.35 22.90
C ASN A 208 2.97 1.14 22.94
N SER A 209 2.70 0.15 23.79
CA SER A 209 3.50 -1.07 23.85
C SER A 209 3.46 -1.86 22.55
N ASP A 210 2.27 -2.04 21.96
CA ASP A 210 2.14 -2.78 20.69
C ASP A 210 2.84 -2.04 19.56
N LEU A 211 2.70 -0.70 19.50
CA LEU A 211 3.39 0.11 18.50
C LEU A 211 4.92 0.03 18.65
N ILE A 212 5.45 0.14 19.86
CA ILE A 212 6.89 0.03 20.11
C ILE A 212 7.38 -1.37 19.71
N SER A 213 6.72 -2.44 20.15
CA SER A 213 7.12 -3.82 19.81
C SER A 213 7.01 -4.10 18.31
N ALA A 214 6.07 -3.47 17.59
CA ALA A 214 6.00 -3.58 16.14
C ALA A 214 7.18 -2.87 15.46
N LEU A 215 7.51 -1.65 15.91
CA LEU A 215 8.64 -0.88 15.39
C LEU A 215 9.98 -1.57 15.65
N GLU A 216 10.14 -2.28 16.77
CA GLU A 216 11.34 -3.07 17.08
C GLU A 216 11.61 -4.20 16.08
N GLN A 217 10.60 -4.65 15.32
CA GLN A 217 10.77 -5.65 14.26
C GLN A 217 11.21 -5.06 12.91
N LEU A 218 11.24 -3.73 12.80
CA LEU A 218 11.51 -3.03 11.56
C LEU A 218 12.89 -2.39 11.54
N ASP A 219 13.43 -2.23 10.33
CA ASP A 219 14.50 -1.27 10.10
C ASP A 219 13.88 0.14 10.10
N LEU A 220 14.11 0.88 11.20
CA LEU A 220 13.55 2.23 11.38
C LEU A 220 13.99 3.22 10.29
N SER A 221 15.10 2.98 9.60
CA SER A 221 15.53 3.82 8.48
C SER A 221 14.58 3.75 7.29
N LYS A 222 13.82 2.66 7.16
CA LYS A 222 12.82 2.46 6.12
C LYS A 222 11.43 2.98 6.50
N VAL A 223 11.21 3.33 7.77
CA VAL A 223 9.90 3.81 8.25
C VAL A 223 9.70 5.25 7.79
N ALA A 224 8.89 5.42 6.74
CA ALA A 224 8.53 6.72 6.17
C ALA A 224 7.51 7.47 7.02
N GLY A 225 6.79 6.80 7.91
CA GLY A 225 5.91 7.45 8.88
C GLY A 225 4.93 6.51 9.54
N ILE A 226 4.21 7.07 10.52
CA ILE A 226 3.11 6.42 11.22
C ILE A 226 1.82 7.17 10.86
N VAL A 227 0.79 6.46 10.44
CA VAL A 227 -0.54 7.01 10.15
C VAL A 227 -1.48 6.62 11.28
N LEU A 228 -2.01 7.63 11.97
CA LEU A 228 -3.06 7.44 12.97
C LEU A 228 -4.41 7.37 12.25
N ASN A 229 -5.04 6.21 12.28
CA ASN A 229 -6.33 5.94 11.66
C ASN A 229 -7.45 5.91 12.73
N LYS A 230 -8.72 6.03 12.30
CA LYS A 230 -9.91 6.03 13.17
C LYS A 230 -9.92 7.14 14.24
N SER A 231 -9.21 8.25 14.00
CA SER A 231 -9.29 9.42 14.88
C SER A 231 -10.64 10.10 14.69
N GLU A 232 -11.37 10.32 15.78
CA GLU A 232 -12.62 11.09 15.79
C GLU A 232 -12.37 12.61 15.79
N ASP A 233 -11.15 13.02 16.15
CA ASP A 233 -10.75 14.42 16.11
C ASP A 233 -10.59 14.85 14.66
N GLN A 234 -11.42 15.79 14.22
CA GLN A 234 -11.05 16.66 13.12
C GLN A 234 -9.77 17.35 13.57
N VAL A 235 -8.62 16.93 13.02
CA VAL A 235 -7.41 17.72 13.13
C VAL A 235 -7.72 19.01 12.38
N GLU A 236 -8.26 20.00 13.10
CA GLU A 236 -8.35 21.36 12.63
C GLU A 236 -7.02 21.67 11.99
N THR A 237 -7.09 22.27 10.81
CA THR A 237 -5.99 22.70 9.94
C THR A 237 -5.14 23.81 10.59
N ALA A 238 -5.00 23.79 11.91
CA ALA A 238 -4.36 24.75 12.80
C ALA A 238 -2.84 24.87 12.56
N TYR A 239 -2.21 23.88 11.91
CA TYR A 239 -0.79 23.98 11.57
C TYR A 239 -0.50 24.75 10.26
N TYR A 240 -1.48 24.94 9.37
CA TYR A 240 -1.27 25.70 8.11
C TYR A 240 -1.88 27.12 8.14
N GLY A 241 -2.90 27.38 8.96
CA GLY A 241 -3.50 28.72 9.08
C GLY A 241 -2.61 29.77 9.74
N SER A 242 -1.66 29.36 10.59
CA SER A 242 -0.80 30.27 11.35
C SER A 242 0.34 30.89 10.53
N TYR A 243 0.72 30.29 9.40
CA TYR A 243 1.81 30.81 8.56
C TYR A 243 1.37 31.89 7.56
N TYR A 244 0.10 31.89 7.13
CA TYR A 244 -0.42 32.88 6.17
C TYR A 244 -1.24 34.02 6.83
N GLY A 245 -1.43 34.00 8.15
CA GLY A 245 -2.22 35.00 8.88
C GLY A 245 -1.48 36.25 9.37
N SER A 246 -0.15 36.30 9.26
CA SER A 246 0.66 37.41 9.79
C SER A 246 1.41 38.16 8.69
N GLY A 247 0.66 38.73 7.74
CA GLY A 247 1.23 39.51 6.62
C GLY A 247 0.40 40.71 6.17
N ALA A 248 -0.57 41.19 6.97
CA ALA A 248 -1.38 42.35 6.59
C ALA A 248 -1.85 43.18 7.78
N ARG A 249 -0.93 43.93 8.40
CA ARG A 249 -1.22 45.22 9.05
C ARG A 249 0.03 46.11 9.02
N SER A 250 0.08 47.00 8.04
CA SER A 250 0.84 48.27 8.07
C SER A 250 -0.16 49.40 7.96
#